data_AF-A0A7Y5WWB1-F1
#
_entry.id   AF-A0A7Y5WWB1-F1
#
_cell.length_a   1.000
_cell.length_b   1.000
_cell.length_c   1.000
_cell.angle_alpha   90.00
_cell.angle_beta   90.00
_cell.angle_gamma   90.00
#
_symmetry.space_group_name_H-M   'P 1'
#
loop_
_entity.id
_entity.type
_entity.pdbx_description
1 polymer ?
#
loop_
_entity_poly.entity_id
_entity_poly.type
_entity_poly.pdbx_seq_one_letter_code
_entity_poly.pdbx_strand_id
1 'polypeptide(L)'
;MAKRKLSLSPRRGRPRKFTVPSRPVTLTLPDHVIDALRRVDTDLGRAIVRLAETAVAAPPRRAAELSAFGGRAVIVVTPSRSLERQTGAALLHLPDGRAIISFDRSMTVAQLELMIADALEAGNLAPADREVFQGVAEILRSARRSSDTTLSQRQIIVLESRRRSRTRRSA
;
A
#
# COMPACT_ATOMS: atom_id res chain seq x y z
N MET A 1 9.57 -39.41 18.57
CA MET A 1 10.21 -38.25 17.92
C MET A 1 11.19 -38.76 16.86
N ALA A 2 10.86 -38.61 15.57
CA ALA A 2 11.71 -39.10 14.49
C ALA A 2 12.44 -37.92 13.80
N LYS A 3 13.77 -37.88 13.92
CA LYS A 3 14.65 -36.93 13.23
C LYS A 3 14.52 -37.11 11.71
N ARG A 4 14.07 -36.08 11.00
CA ARG A 4 14.01 -36.05 9.54
C ARG A 4 15.44 -35.83 8.99
N LYS A 5 16.06 -36.90 8.48
CA LYS A 5 17.34 -36.82 7.76
C LYS A 5 17.14 -35.98 6.48
N LEU A 6 17.88 -34.89 6.35
CA LEU A 6 18.07 -34.17 5.07
C LEU A 6 19.04 -35.02 4.23
N SER A 7 18.52 -35.74 3.23
CA SER A 7 19.35 -36.42 2.23
C SER A 7 19.79 -35.43 1.15
N LEU A 8 21.11 -35.20 1.05
CA LEU A 8 21.77 -34.43 -0.01
C LEU A 8 22.16 -35.34 -1.19
N SER A 9 21.25 -36.22 -1.64
CA SER A 9 21.47 -36.96 -2.88
C SER A 9 21.04 -36.08 -4.07
N PRO A 10 21.90 -35.87 -5.09
CA PRO A 10 21.53 -35.04 -6.24
C PRO A 10 20.47 -35.78 -7.06
N ARG A 11 19.21 -35.35 -6.92
CA ARG A 11 18.11 -35.80 -7.78
C ARG A 11 18.43 -35.41 -9.22
N ARG A 12 18.53 -36.41 -10.12
CA ARG A 12 18.65 -36.23 -11.57
C ARG A 12 17.52 -35.30 -12.08
N GLY A 13 17.90 -34.18 -12.68
CA GLY A 13 16.99 -33.18 -13.25
C GLY A 13 17.62 -31.79 -13.26
N ARG A 14 17.05 -30.85 -14.04
CA ARG A 14 17.49 -29.45 -14.05
C ARG A 14 17.46 -28.89 -12.62
N PRO A 15 18.56 -28.29 -12.12
CA PRO A 15 18.59 -27.66 -10.81
C PRO A 15 17.42 -26.71 -10.61
N ARG A 16 16.77 -26.80 -9.46
CA ARG A 16 15.64 -25.91 -9.13
C ARG A 16 16.17 -24.50 -8.92
N LYS A 17 15.46 -23.52 -9.50
CA LYS A 17 15.80 -22.10 -9.41
C LYS A 17 15.76 -21.56 -7.97
N PHE A 18 14.85 -22.09 -7.15
CA PHE A 18 14.68 -21.77 -5.73
C PHE A 18 14.75 -23.03 -4.87
N THR A 19 15.26 -22.89 -3.64
CA THR A 19 15.41 -23.96 -2.65
C THR A 19 14.09 -24.32 -1.93
N VAL A 20 13.09 -23.45 -2.03
CA VAL A 20 11.73 -23.62 -1.48
C VAL A 20 10.74 -24.11 -2.55
N PRO A 21 9.58 -24.67 -2.15
CA PRO A 21 8.49 -24.96 -3.10
C PRO A 21 8.12 -23.70 -3.89
N SER A 22 8.08 -23.82 -5.22
CA SER A 22 7.84 -22.70 -6.13
C SER A 22 7.01 -23.16 -7.34
N ARG A 23 6.23 -22.24 -7.91
CA ARG A 23 5.42 -22.46 -9.11
C ARG A 23 5.84 -21.50 -10.23
N PRO A 24 5.88 -21.93 -11.50
CA PRO A 24 6.14 -21.01 -12.60
C PRO A 24 4.98 -20.02 -12.75
N VAL A 25 5.31 -18.75 -12.98
CA VAL A 25 4.36 -17.67 -13.25
C VAL A 25 4.85 -16.91 -14.48
N THR A 26 3.98 -16.75 -15.47
CA THR A 26 4.25 -15.93 -16.66
C THR A 26 3.69 -14.53 -16.43
N LEU A 27 4.53 -13.51 -16.59
CA LEU A 27 4.17 -12.11 -16.39
C LEU A 27 4.53 -11.31 -17.64
N THR A 28 3.67 -10.36 -18.01
CA THR A 28 4.00 -9.34 -19.02
C THR A 28 4.34 -8.06 -18.27
N LEU A 29 5.57 -7.57 -18.44
CA LEU A 29 6.08 -6.38 -17.78
C LEU A 29 6.50 -5.34 -18.82
N PRO A 30 6.36 -4.04 -18.55
CA PRO A 30 6.95 -3.00 -19.37
C PRO A 30 8.49 -3.12 -19.45
N ASP A 31 9.09 -2.75 -20.58
CA ASP A 31 10.54 -2.89 -20.80
C ASP A 31 11.38 -2.20 -19.72
N HIS A 32 11.00 -0.99 -19.33
CA HIS A 32 11.70 -0.26 -18.26
C HIS A 32 11.68 -0.98 -16.90
N VAL A 33 10.65 -1.79 -16.64
CA VAL A 33 10.56 -2.63 -15.42
C VAL A 33 11.51 -3.82 -15.54
N ILE A 34 11.59 -4.44 -16.72
CA ILE A 34 12.54 -5.54 -16.99
C ILE A 34 13.97 -5.04 -16.80
N ASP A 35 14.29 -3.85 -17.32
CA ASP A 35 15.60 -3.23 -17.16
C ASP A 35 15.92 -2.91 -15.70
N ALA A 36 14.95 -2.38 -14.95
CA ALA A 36 15.11 -2.13 -13.52
C ALA A 36 15.35 -3.43 -12.73
N LEU A 37 14.60 -4.49 -13.01
CA LEU A 37 14.78 -5.80 -12.37
C LEU A 37 16.15 -6.40 -12.69
N ARG A 38 16.64 -6.25 -13.93
CA ARG A 38 17.99 -6.71 -14.34
C ARG A 38 19.12 -6.01 -13.58
N ARG A 39 18.92 -4.77 -13.12
CA ARG A 39 19.88 -4.08 -12.25
C ARG A 39 19.93 -4.67 -10.83
N VAL A 40 18.86 -5.31 -10.37
CA VAL A 40 18.77 -5.97 -9.06
C VAL A 40 19.37 -7.38 -9.11
N ASP A 41 18.99 -8.16 -10.13
CA ASP A 41 19.55 -9.48 -10.40
C ASP A 41 19.39 -9.82 -11.89
N THR A 42 20.41 -10.46 -12.47
CA THR A 42 20.37 -10.94 -13.85
C THR A 42 19.22 -11.93 -14.10
N ASP A 43 18.80 -12.67 -13.08
CA ASP A 43 17.62 -13.51 -13.10
C ASP A 43 16.40 -12.72 -12.58
N LEU A 44 15.46 -12.41 -13.48
CA LEU A 44 14.24 -11.66 -13.17
C LEU A 44 13.42 -12.26 -12.02
N GLY A 45 13.39 -13.59 -11.90
CA GLY A 45 12.66 -14.25 -10.83
C GLY A 45 13.33 -14.04 -9.47
N ARG A 46 14.66 -14.05 -9.41
CA ARG A 46 15.42 -13.71 -8.19
C ARG A 46 15.32 -12.23 -7.85
N ALA A 47 15.34 -11.35 -8.85
CA ALA A 47 15.11 -9.92 -8.65
C ALA A 47 13.73 -9.68 -8.01
N ILE A 48 12.67 -10.30 -8.55
CA ILE A 48 11.32 -10.22 -7.99
C ILE A 48 11.28 -10.76 -6.57
N VAL A 49 11.84 -11.95 -6.31
CA VAL A 49 11.84 -12.55 -4.97
C VAL A 49 12.61 -11.68 -3.97
N ARG A 50 13.78 -11.15 -4.32
CA ARG A 50 14.56 -10.26 -3.43
C ARG A 50 13.81 -8.99 -3.08
N LEU A 51 13.19 -8.34 -4.07
CA LEU A 51 12.38 -7.14 -3.84
C LEU A 51 11.15 -7.46 -2.99
N ALA A 52 10.49 -8.59 -3.24
CA ALA A 52 9.34 -9.04 -2.46
C ALA A 52 9.74 -9.38 -1.02
N GLU A 53 10.84 -10.10 -0.80
CA GLU A 53 11.39 -10.39 0.53
C GLU A 53 11.75 -9.11 1.27
N THR A 54 12.34 -8.11 0.59
CA THR A 54 12.63 -6.79 1.18
C THR A 54 11.35 -6.05 1.56
N ALA A 55 10.31 -6.11 0.72
CA ALA A 55 9.01 -5.51 1.00
C ALA A 55 8.27 -6.22 2.15
N VAL A 56 8.44 -7.55 2.27
CA VAL A 56 7.81 -8.39 3.31
C VAL A 56 8.60 -8.33 4.63
N ALA A 57 9.91 -8.12 4.59
CA ALA A 57 10.78 -7.99 5.76
C ALA A 57 10.78 -6.58 6.38
N ALA A 58 10.19 -5.59 5.70
CA ALA A 58 9.91 -4.31 6.33
C ALA A 58 9.01 -4.54 7.56
N PRO A 59 9.26 -3.87 8.70
CA PRO A 59 8.36 -3.96 9.85
C PRO A 59 6.93 -3.67 9.39
N PRO A 60 5.91 -4.33 9.99
CA PRO A 60 4.53 -4.13 9.57
C PRO A 60 4.22 -2.63 9.63
N ARG A 61 4.02 -2.03 8.45
CA ARG A 61 3.71 -0.61 8.35
C ARG A 61 2.41 -0.37 9.09
N ARG A 62 2.34 0.74 9.83
CA ARG A 62 1.11 1.07 10.55
C ARG A 62 -0.02 1.29 9.55
N ALA A 63 -1.24 0.96 9.95
CA ALA A 63 -2.43 1.14 9.13
C ALA A 63 -2.63 2.62 8.70
N ALA A 64 -2.13 3.56 9.53
CA ALA A 64 -1.93 4.95 9.17
C ALA A 64 -0.59 5.45 9.73
N GLU A 65 0.16 6.22 8.95
CA GLU A 65 1.42 6.84 9.37
C GLU A 65 1.68 8.15 8.64
N LEU A 66 2.59 8.97 9.19
CA LEU A 66 3.09 10.17 8.53
C LEU A 66 4.23 9.80 7.58
N SER A 67 4.12 10.20 6.32
CA SER A 67 5.21 10.11 5.34
C SER A 67 5.77 11.50 5.10
N ALA A 68 7.07 11.67 5.39
CA ALA A 68 7.78 12.94 5.26
C ALA A 68 8.27 13.17 3.82
N PHE A 69 8.11 14.40 3.35
CA PHE A 69 8.51 14.92 2.05
C PHE A 69 9.23 16.27 2.27
N GLY A 70 10.52 16.19 2.61
CA GLY A 70 11.28 17.36 3.04
C GLY A 70 10.68 17.97 4.32
N GLY A 71 10.41 19.27 4.32
CA GLY A 71 9.81 19.98 5.46
C GLY A 71 8.29 19.80 5.61
N ARG A 72 7.68 18.82 4.94
CA ARG A 72 6.23 18.54 5.01
C ARG A 72 6.01 17.06 5.29
N ALA A 73 4.85 16.73 5.83
CA ALA A 73 4.41 15.34 5.95
C ALA A 73 2.95 15.21 5.52
N VAL A 74 2.59 14.04 5.00
CA VAL A 74 1.21 13.67 4.65
C VAL A 74 0.83 12.39 5.37
N ILE A 75 -0.46 12.23 5.66
CA ILE A 75 -1.00 11.00 6.24
C ILE A 75 -1.13 9.98 5.12
N VAL A 76 -0.44 8.85 5.27
CA VAL A 76 -0.50 7.71 4.37
C VAL A 76 -1.19 6.57 5.10
N VAL A 77 -2.17 5.94 4.45
CA VAL A 77 -3.00 4.89 5.01
C VAL A 77 -2.96 3.63 4.17
N THR A 78 -3.25 2.49 4.79
CA THR A 78 -3.70 1.31 4.04
C THR A 78 -5.06 1.63 3.39
N PRO A 79 -5.26 1.34 2.08
CA PRO A 79 -6.51 1.68 1.41
C PRO A 79 -7.72 1.02 2.09
N SER A 80 -8.71 1.83 2.46
CA SER A 80 -9.92 1.40 3.15
C SER A 80 -11.16 1.98 2.46
N ARG A 81 -12.02 1.09 1.94
CA ARG A 81 -13.31 1.49 1.36
C ARG A 81 -14.24 2.08 2.41
N SER A 82 -14.11 1.64 3.65
CA SER A 82 -14.89 2.17 4.78
C SER A 82 -14.49 3.61 5.06
N LEU A 83 -13.20 3.95 4.96
CA LEU A 83 -12.73 5.33 5.10
C LEU A 83 -13.35 6.23 4.03
N GLU A 84 -13.34 5.83 2.77
CA GLU A 84 -13.97 6.60 1.68
C GLU A 84 -15.48 6.77 1.89
N ARG A 85 -16.19 5.69 2.25
CA ARG A 85 -17.65 5.70 2.42
C ARG A 85 -18.11 6.51 3.64
N GLN A 86 -17.42 6.36 4.77
CA GLN A 86 -17.83 7.00 6.02
C GLN A 86 -17.43 8.47 6.08
N THR A 87 -16.37 8.88 5.38
CA THR A 87 -15.85 10.25 5.46
C THR A 87 -16.09 11.07 4.19
N GLY A 88 -16.38 10.45 3.05
CA GLY A 88 -16.43 11.14 1.76
C GLY A 88 -15.05 11.56 1.22
N ALA A 89 -13.96 11.23 1.93
CA ALA A 89 -12.61 11.43 1.42
C ALA A 89 -12.30 10.47 0.27
N ALA A 90 -11.46 10.91 -0.66
CA ALA A 90 -10.92 10.10 -1.73
C ALA A 90 -9.51 9.60 -1.40
N LEU A 91 -9.16 8.40 -1.86
CA LEU A 91 -7.85 7.78 -1.64
C LEU A 91 -6.98 7.79 -2.90
N LEU A 92 -5.88 8.54 -2.85
CA LEU A 92 -4.89 8.55 -3.92
C LEU A 92 -3.91 7.41 -3.73
N HIS A 93 -3.96 6.44 -4.63
CA HIS A 93 -3.13 5.25 -4.51
C HIS A 93 -1.66 5.55 -4.84
N LEU A 94 -0.78 5.10 -3.96
CA LEU A 94 0.67 5.14 -4.12
C LEU A 94 1.18 3.83 -4.75
N PRO A 95 2.33 3.86 -5.44
CA PRO A 95 2.90 2.64 -6.04
C PRO A 95 3.23 1.53 -5.05
N ASP A 96 3.39 1.87 -3.77
CA ASP A 96 3.70 0.92 -2.69
C ASP A 96 2.45 0.25 -2.08
N GLY A 97 1.28 0.45 -2.70
CA GLY A 97 0.02 -0.15 -2.27
C GLY A 97 -0.71 0.61 -1.16
N ARG A 98 -0.19 1.76 -0.73
CA ARG A 98 -0.84 2.64 0.23
C ARG A 98 -1.63 3.74 -0.44
N ALA A 99 -2.28 4.59 0.34
CA ALA A 99 -3.00 5.75 -0.18
C ALA A 99 -2.78 7.01 0.66
N ILE A 100 -2.87 8.16 0.00
CA ILE A 100 -2.97 9.47 0.65
C ILE A 100 -4.45 9.84 0.77
N ILE A 101 -4.84 10.36 1.93
CA ILE A 101 -6.19 10.89 2.15
C ILE A 101 -6.29 12.25 1.44
N SER A 102 -7.30 12.39 0.58
CA SER A 102 -7.61 13.63 -0.12
C SER A 102 -9.10 13.96 -0.01
N PHE A 103 -9.43 15.24 0.00
CA PHE A 103 -10.81 15.72 0.02
C PHE A 103 -10.87 17.11 -0.62
N ASP A 104 -12.04 17.48 -1.12
CA ASP A 104 -12.23 18.77 -1.80
C ASP A 104 -12.28 19.96 -0.83
N ARG A 105 -12.55 21.16 -1.36
CA ARG A 105 -12.59 22.40 -0.55
C ARG A 105 -13.82 22.49 0.36
N SER A 106 -14.87 21.71 0.11
CA SER A 106 -16.07 21.72 0.94
C SER A 106 -15.86 20.99 2.27
N MET A 107 -14.82 20.15 2.33
CA MET A 107 -14.46 19.38 3.52
C MET A 107 -13.25 19.97 4.22
N THR A 108 -13.34 20.06 5.54
CA THR A 108 -12.28 20.55 6.44
C THR A 108 -11.69 19.39 7.25
N VAL A 109 -10.49 19.61 7.79
CA VAL A 109 -9.83 18.61 8.65
C VAL A 109 -10.64 18.33 9.92
N ALA A 110 -11.30 19.35 10.49
CA ALA A 110 -12.16 19.17 11.65
C ALA A 110 -13.38 18.30 11.34
N GLN A 111 -14.00 18.47 10.17
CA GLN A 111 -15.08 17.58 9.72
C GLN A 111 -14.59 16.16 9.49
N LEU A 112 -13.43 15.98 8.83
CA LEU A 112 -12.83 14.65 8.66
C LEU A 112 -12.62 13.95 10.00
N GLU A 113 -12.06 14.65 10.97
CA GLU A 113 -11.84 14.11 12.31
C GLU A 113 -13.15 13.71 13.01
N LEU A 114 -14.18 14.56 12.92
CA LEU A 114 -15.49 14.28 13.50
C LEU A 114 -16.08 13.00 12.88
N MET A 115 -16.08 12.89 11.55
CA MET A 115 -16.59 11.70 10.86
C MET A 115 -15.81 10.43 11.22
N ILE A 116 -14.49 10.54 11.43
CA ILE A 116 -13.67 9.42 11.91
C ILE A 116 -14.06 9.03 13.34
N ALA A 117 -14.28 10.01 14.22
CA ALA A 117 -14.71 9.76 15.60
C ALA A 117 -16.09 9.07 15.64
N ASP A 118 -17.05 9.59 14.89
CA ASP A 118 -18.41 9.04 14.79
C ASP A 118 -18.39 7.59 14.27
N ALA A 119 -17.58 7.32 13.24
CA ALA A 119 -17.45 5.96 12.69
C ALA A 119 -16.79 4.98 13.67
N LEU A 120 -15.83 5.44 14.48
CA LEU A 120 -15.22 4.63 15.54
C LEU A 120 -16.22 4.33 16.66
N GLU A 121 -17.03 5.32 17.04
CA GLU A 121 -18.06 5.20 18.08
C GLU A 121 -19.21 4.26 17.65
N ALA A 122 -19.64 4.35 16.39
CA ALA A 122 -20.67 3.47 15.82
C ALA A 122 -20.29 1.97 15.84
N GLY A 123 -18.99 1.65 15.91
CA GLY A 123 -18.51 0.29 16.18
C GLY A 123 -18.68 -0.73 15.04
N ASN A 124 -19.19 -0.33 13.87
CA ASN A 124 -19.51 -1.21 12.74
C ASN A 124 -18.34 -1.47 11.76
N LEU A 125 -17.12 -1.04 12.12
CA LEU A 125 -15.92 -1.21 11.29
C LEU A 125 -15.30 -2.59 11.46
N ALA A 126 -14.85 -3.18 10.36
CA ALA A 126 -14.00 -4.37 10.40
C ALA A 126 -12.68 -4.07 11.14
N PRO A 127 -12.02 -5.07 11.77
CA PRO A 127 -10.81 -4.82 12.57
C PRO A 127 -9.71 -4.05 11.83
N ALA A 128 -9.43 -4.41 10.57
CA ALA A 128 -8.43 -3.74 9.74
C ALA A 128 -8.81 -2.28 9.43
N ASP A 129 -10.09 -2.00 9.18
CA ASP A 129 -10.56 -0.63 8.96
C ASP A 129 -10.51 0.17 10.27
N ARG A 130 -10.87 -0.44 11.40
CA ARG A 130 -10.78 0.20 12.71
C ARG A 130 -9.35 0.64 13.02
N GLU A 131 -8.35 -0.18 12.70
CA GLU A 131 -6.94 0.21 12.84
C GLU A 131 -6.57 1.43 11.99
N VAL A 132 -7.07 1.52 10.75
CA VAL A 132 -6.86 2.70 9.90
C VAL A 132 -7.48 3.94 10.54
N PHE A 133 -8.76 3.87 10.95
CA PHE A 133 -9.46 5.01 11.55
C PHE A 133 -8.81 5.46 12.86
N GLN A 134 -8.41 4.51 13.72
CA GLN A 134 -7.71 4.80 14.96
C GLN A 134 -6.36 5.49 14.70
N GLY A 135 -5.59 4.98 13.74
CA GLY A 135 -4.30 5.57 13.39
C GLY A 135 -4.44 6.99 12.85
N VAL A 136 -5.42 7.26 11.99
CA VAL A 136 -5.68 8.62 11.49
C VAL A 136 -6.12 9.54 12.63
N ALA A 137 -7.05 9.10 13.49
CA ALA A 137 -7.52 9.88 14.63
C ALA A 137 -6.37 10.23 15.60
N GLU A 138 -5.48 9.28 15.86
CA GLU A 138 -4.31 9.50 16.72
C GLU A 138 -3.35 10.53 16.12
N ILE A 139 -3.06 10.45 14.81
CA ILE A 139 -2.21 11.41 14.11
C ILE A 139 -2.82 12.82 14.16
N LEU A 140 -4.10 12.96 13.84
CA LEU A 140 -4.80 14.25 13.87
C LEU A 140 -4.84 14.85 15.28
N ARG A 141 -5.15 14.02 16.28
CA ARG A 141 -5.15 14.43 17.69
C ARG A 141 -3.77 14.88 18.17
N SER A 142 -2.73 14.15 17.80
CA SER A 142 -1.34 14.46 18.15
C SER A 142 -0.89 15.77 17.49
N ALA A 143 -1.20 15.95 16.20
CA ALA A 143 -0.88 17.16 15.46
C ALA A 143 -1.56 18.40 16.06
N ARG A 144 -2.82 18.31 16.51
CA ARG A 144 -3.54 19.43 17.17
C ARG A 144 -2.94 19.81 18.52
N ARG A 145 -2.44 18.83 19.27
CA ARG A 145 -1.86 19.04 20.61
C ARG A 145 -0.40 19.48 20.57
N SER A 146 0.26 19.34 19.42
CA SER A 146 1.64 19.74 19.22
C SER A 146 1.73 21.24 18.94
N SER A 147 2.64 21.93 19.63
CA SER A 147 2.98 23.33 19.33
C SER A 147 3.94 23.47 18.14
N ASP A 148 4.59 22.38 17.71
CA ASP A 148 5.60 22.36 16.65
C ASP A 148 5.05 21.83 15.31
N THR A 149 3.72 21.77 15.17
CA THR A 149 3.09 21.20 13.97
C THR A 149 1.91 22.04 13.55
N THR A 150 1.93 22.50 12.29
CA THR A 150 0.79 23.17 11.68
C THR A 150 0.12 22.23 10.70
N LEU A 151 -1.17 21.98 10.92
CA LEU A 151 -1.96 21.16 10.01
C LEU A 151 -2.53 22.06 8.90
N SER A 152 -2.14 21.80 7.64
CA SER A 152 -2.56 22.59 6.49
C SER A 152 -3.24 21.73 5.44
N GLN A 153 -4.42 22.18 4.98
CA GLN A 153 -5.09 21.58 3.82
C GLN A 153 -4.43 22.10 2.54
N ARG A 154 -4.06 21.17 1.65
CA ARG A 154 -3.41 21.48 0.37
C ARG A 154 -4.17 20.80 -0.76
N GLN A 155 -4.24 21.49 -1.89
CA GLN A 155 -4.79 20.92 -3.11
C GLN A 155 -3.72 20.18 -3.89
N ILE A 156 -4.16 19.16 -4.60
CA ILE A 156 -3.36 18.29 -5.46
C ILE A 156 -3.99 18.30 -6.85
N ILE A 157 -3.17 18.10 -7.87
CA ILE A 157 -3.63 17.98 -9.25
C ILE A 157 -3.67 16.49 -9.58
N VAL A 158 -4.84 15.98 -9.96
CA VAL A 158 -5.05 14.57 -10.31
C VAL A 158 -5.38 14.49 -11.80
N LEU A 159 -4.68 13.60 -12.51
CA LEU A 159 -4.92 13.31 -13.92
C LEU A 159 -5.50 11.91 -14.05
N GLU A 160 -6.70 11.81 -14.62
CA GLU A 160 -7.36 10.52 -14.88
C GLU A 160 -7.27 10.14 -16.35
N SER A 161 -6.69 8.98 -16.65
CA SER A 161 -6.73 8.40 -17.99
C SER A 161 -7.97 7.51 -18.13
N ARG A 162 -8.93 7.94 -18.96
CA ARG A 162 -10.04 7.08 -19.37
C ARG A 162 -9.51 6.01 -20.32
N ARG A 163 -9.43 4.75 -19.88
CA ARG A 163 -9.20 3.62 -20.80
C ARG A 163 -10.32 3.62 -21.83
N ARG A 164 -9.99 3.91 -23.09
CA ARG A 164 -10.89 3.78 -24.24
C ARG A 164 -11.21 2.28 -24.38
N SER A 165 -12.40 1.88 -23.94
CA SER A 165 -12.94 0.54 -24.22
C SER A 165 -12.93 0.35 -25.74
N ARG A 166 -12.08 -0.55 -26.26
CA ARG A 166 -12.18 -1.02 -27.64
C ARG A 166 -13.44 -1.87 -27.71
N THR A 167 -14.56 -1.24 -28.04
CA THR A 167 -15.75 -1.93 -28.50
C THR A 167 -15.34 -2.78 -29.70
N ARG A 168 -15.31 -4.10 -29.50
CA ARG A 168 -15.22 -5.09 -30.58
C ARG A 168 -16.44 -4.88 -31.48
N ARG A 169 -16.23 -4.19 -32.60
CA ARG A 169 -17.05 -4.34 -33.80
C ARG A 169 -16.61 -5.66 -34.43
N SER A 170 -17.39 -6.71 -34.22
CA SER A 170 -17.41 -7.89 -35.09
C SER A 170 -18.75 -7.85 -35.80
N ALA A 171 -18.69 -7.44 -37.06
CA ALA A 171 -19.67 -7.80 -38.08
C ALA A 171 -19.48 -9.28 -38.45
#